data_AF-A0A8T7MFE3-F1
#
_entry.id   AF-A0A8T7MFE3-F1
#
_cell.length_a   1.000
_cell.length_b   1.000
_cell.length_c   1.000
_cell.angle_alpha   90.00
_cell.angle_beta   90.00
_cell.angle_gamma   90.00
#
_symmetry.space_group_name_H-M   'P 1'
#
loop_
_entity.id
_entity.type
_entity.pdbx_description
1 polymer ?
#
loop_
_entity_poly.entity_id
_entity_poly.type
_entity_poly.pdbx_seq_one_letter_code
_entity_poly.pdbx_strand_id
1 'polypeptide(L)'
;MKLEITFDLNLKWLRIIAAFLVLATLLPAFSTSNSYAAPYTTEFIGNSVQGRPIVAYRFGQGPTHIAFIGGIHQGSESNATDLIFKAIAYYTDKPNEIPTGLTVYFIPNFNPDGRELKQRTNARGVDLNRNWPTQDWKQDTYDVEGLVKGGGGPKPFSEPETDALWKYIQSNDIISAIIYHSKGGNVIDSLPTAAGQRYATNLARTLAYVTGYTYLDIWGYYDISGETTDFLNSKGIYSLTVELYSYTDMDWNQNLRGFSAVISFFTPRFFNETGQSLSGRLLAYWNSNGAAKTMGNPTSDAQEQGNKLWQQFEQGTLTLDRKSGLMAWKEHGTGPVDVPLSGPPLIKPTPGLKLSGIPVPQKNKVPPVDQQSTQVRDKVNQLQQDAHDLEQLFFSLSQRISRLPNSPIIPSITAPPASDLEKEIKVVLNTNSIATIFAYEKGKLIRTFGAFSGKPGFDTPKGQFKVSLKLLLLKTNRWYEDDGTEYYLNHYLSFTNTVLAATGTPDDWAFHQMRIPVSGPDAGQMQTGPSHGCLALSPSDAEWLFNWATTGTPVAIN
;
A
#
# COMPACT_ATOMS: atom_id res chain seq x y z
N MET A 1 18.09 23.85 78.14
CA MET A 1 18.15 22.37 78.23
C MET A 1 18.51 21.87 76.84
N LYS A 2 19.77 21.46 76.63
CA LYS A 2 20.26 20.89 75.36
C LYS A 2 19.63 19.50 75.20
N LEU A 3 18.95 19.24 74.09
CA LEU A 3 18.59 17.88 73.68
C LEU A 3 19.52 17.49 72.53
N GLU A 4 20.50 16.64 72.85
CA GLU A 4 21.30 15.93 71.86
C GLU A 4 20.42 14.84 71.23
N ILE A 5 20.34 14.83 69.90
CA ILE A 5 19.83 13.69 69.13
C ILE A 5 21.04 13.08 68.43
N THR A 6 21.57 12.01 69.02
CA THR A 6 22.55 11.11 68.41
C THR A 6 21.87 10.28 67.31
N PHE A 7 22.27 10.48 66.06
CA PHE A 7 21.95 9.57 64.96
C PHE A 7 22.97 8.44 64.93
N ASP A 8 22.51 7.23 65.25
CA ASP A 8 23.28 6.00 65.09
C ASP A 8 23.31 5.60 63.60
N LEU A 9 24.34 6.07 62.89
CA LEU A 9 24.58 5.74 61.49
C LEU A 9 25.09 4.30 61.40
N ASN A 10 24.17 3.39 61.14
CA ASN A 10 24.42 1.96 60.95
C ASN A 10 25.53 1.72 59.90
N LEU A 11 26.67 1.18 60.33
CA LEU A 11 27.87 0.86 59.53
C LEU A 11 27.61 0.01 58.26
N LYS A 12 26.42 -0.60 58.14
CA LYS A 12 25.97 -1.33 56.95
C LYS A 12 25.72 -0.40 55.74
N TRP A 13 25.20 0.81 55.94
CA TRP A 13 24.89 1.72 54.83
C TRP A 13 26.14 2.38 54.22
N LEU A 14 27.15 2.68 55.04
CA LEU A 14 28.44 3.19 54.57
C LEU A 14 29.20 2.17 53.70
N ARG A 15 29.07 0.86 53.98
CA ARG A 15 29.66 -0.20 53.14
C ARG A 15 28.93 -0.37 51.80
N ILE A 16 27.61 -0.15 51.76
CA ILE A 16 26.83 -0.20 50.52
C ILE A 16 27.15 1.01 49.63
N ILE A 17 27.26 2.21 50.21
CA ILE A 17 27.61 3.42 49.46
C ILE A 17 29.08 3.36 48.96
N ALA A 18 30.00 2.83 49.77
CA ALA A 18 31.39 2.61 49.33
C ALA A 18 31.51 1.53 48.24
N ALA A 19 30.69 0.47 48.28
CA ALA A 19 30.65 -0.53 47.21
C ALA A 19 30.10 0.03 45.89
N PHE A 20 29.14 0.96 45.94
CA PHE A 20 28.65 1.67 44.75
C PHE A 20 29.69 2.65 44.17
N LEU A 21 30.47 3.32 45.01
CA LEU A 21 31.52 4.25 44.56
C LEU A 21 32.74 3.54 43.96
N VAL A 22 33.07 2.32 44.40
CA VAL A 22 34.18 1.53 43.82
C VAL A 22 33.75 0.82 42.52
N LEU A 23 32.47 0.45 42.36
CA LEU A 23 31.96 -0.08 41.08
C LEU A 23 31.90 0.99 39.98
N ALA A 24 31.72 2.27 40.34
CA ALA A 24 31.73 3.39 39.39
C ALA A 24 33.13 3.72 38.82
N THR A 25 34.20 3.27 39.47
CA THR A 25 35.59 3.53 39.04
C THR A 25 36.25 2.40 38.25
N LEU A 26 35.54 1.28 38.03
CA LEU A 26 36.06 0.09 37.32
C LEU A 26 35.23 -0.33 36.10
N LEU A 27 34.32 0.54 35.64
CA LEU A 27 33.86 0.42 34.26
C LEU A 27 35.01 0.93 33.37
N PRO A 28 35.53 0.12 32.43
CA PRO A 28 36.32 0.71 31.36
C PRO A 28 35.47 1.82 30.77
N ALA A 29 36.07 2.98 30.55
CA ALA A 29 35.48 4.03 29.73
C ALA A 29 35.06 3.35 28.42
N PHE A 30 33.78 2.99 28.32
CA PHE A 30 33.20 2.59 27.06
C PHE A 30 33.32 3.84 26.22
N SER A 31 34.32 3.78 25.35
CA SER A 31 34.49 4.57 24.14
C SER A 31 33.17 5.24 23.78
N THR A 32 33.20 6.57 23.80
CA THR A 32 32.20 7.45 23.18
C THR A 32 31.50 6.70 22.07
N SER A 33 30.24 6.32 22.28
CA SER A 33 29.41 5.90 21.16
C SER A 33 29.52 7.03 20.16
N ASN A 34 30.03 6.73 18.96
CA ASN A 34 29.86 7.62 17.83
C ASN A 34 28.36 7.89 17.79
N SER A 35 27.93 9.08 18.22
CA SER A 35 26.59 9.54 18.00
C SER A 35 26.51 9.79 16.50
N TYR A 36 26.27 8.72 15.73
CA TYR A 36 25.90 8.87 14.35
C TYR A 36 24.70 9.82 14.36
N ALA A 37 24.87 10.98 13.72
CA ALA A 37 23.78 11.91 13.55
C ALA A 37 22.60 11.14 12.95
N ALA A 38 21.40 11.34 13.49
CA ALA A 38 20.21 10.69 12.97
C ALA A 38 20.14 10.96 11.45
N PRO A 39 19.79 9.96 10.62
CA PRO A 39 19.76 10.12 9.16
C PRO A 39 18.56 10.94 8.67
N TYR A 40 17.95 11.72 9.57
CA TYR A 40 16.81 12.58 9.33
C TYR A 40 16.95 13.91 10.08
N THR A 41 16.26 14.93 9.59
CA THR A 41 16.01 16.18 10.33
C THR A 41 14.60 16.16 10.91
N THR A 42 14.44 16.69 12.13
CA THR A 42 13.11 16.94 12.70
C THR A 42 12.72 18.38 12.39
N GLU A 43 11.57 18.55 11.76
CA GLU A 43 11.07 19.84 11.27
C GLU A 43 9.74 20.19 11.95
N PHE A 44 9.60 21.45 12.33
CA PHE A 44 8.40 21.96 13.01
C PHE A 44 7.35 22.36 11.97
N ILE A 45 6.15 21.80 12.07
CA ILE A 45 5.02 22.11 11.18
C ILE A 45 4.17 23.25 11.78
N GLY A 46 3.88 23.17 13.06
CA GLY A 46 2.97 24.07 13.76
C GLY A 46 2.62 23.56 15.15
N ASN A 47 1.69 24.23 15.82
CA ASN A 47 1.16 23.80 17.11
C ASN A 47 -0.30 23.40 16.98
N SER A 48 -0.73 22.43 17.79
CA SER A 48 -2.13 22.11 18.01
C SER A 48 -2.86 23.22 18.78
N VAL A 49 -4.18 23.06 18.95
CA VAL A 49 -5.01 23.95 19.77
C VAL A 49 -4.45 24.18 21.18
N GLN A 50 -3.97 23.13 21.86
CA GLN A 50 -3.39 23.22 23.20
C GLN A 50 -1.89 23.52 23.20
N GLY A 51 -1.30 23.88 22.05
CA GLY A 51 0.09 24.29 21.95
C GLY A 51 1.10 23.13 21.87
N ARG A 52 0.66 21.90 21.58
CA ARG A 52 1.58 20.77 21.38
C ARG A 52 2.21 20.85 19.98
N PRO A 53 3.52 20.62 19.85
CA PRO A 53 4.18 20.71 18.55
C PRO A 53 3.75 19.55 17.64
N ILE A 54 3.50 19.88 16.38
CA ILE A 54 3.36 18.94 15.26
C ILE A 54 4.69 18.96 14.51
N VAL A 55 5.27 17.78 14.29
CA VAL A 55 6.61 17.63 13.72
C VAL A 55 6.62 16.65 12.55
N ALA A 56 7.50 16.92 11.58
CA ALA A 56 7.86 16.00 10.52
C ALA A 56 9.28 15.44 10.75
N TYR A 57 9.50 14.21 10.32
CA TYR A 57 10.81 13.57 10.26
C TYR A 57 11.20 13.45 8.78
N ARG A 58 12.17 14.24 8.35
CA ARG A 58 12.57 14.35 6.95
C ARG A 58 13.81 13.51 6.68
N PHE A 59 13.69 12.56 5.76
CA PHE A 59 14.76 11.72 5.24
C PHE A 59 15.10 12.13 3.80
N GLY A 60 16.38 12.00 3.43
CA GLY A 60 16.84 12.34 2.09
C GLY A 60 16.91 13.85 1.80
N GLN A 61 17.48 14.18 0.65
CA GLN A 61 17.71 15.56 0.20
C GLN A 61 17.40 15.74 -1.29
N GLY A 62 16.69 14.79 -1.89
CA GLY A 62 16.36 14.83 -3.30
C GLY A 62 15.23 15.82 -3.63
N PRO A 63 15.13 16.25 -4.90
CA PRO A 63 14.23 17.32 -5.32
C PRO A 63 12.75 16.91 -5.42
N THR A 64 12.41 15.63 -5.22
CA THR A 64 11.02 15.15 -5.23
C THR A 64 10.56 14.87 -3.80
N HIS A 65 9.55 15.61 -3.34
CA HIS A 65 9.13 15.63 -1.93
C HIS A 65 7.81 14.87 -1.75
N ILE A 66 7.79 13.87 -0.86
CA ILE A 66 6.59 13.04 -0.57
C ILE A 66 6.38 12.88 0.94
N ALA A 67 5.14 12.69 1.37
CA ALA A 67 4.79 12.58 2.79
C ALA A 67 3.93 11.34 3.12
N PHE A 68 4.19 10.76 4.29
CA PHE A 68 3.33 9.76 4.93
C PHE A 68 2.84 10.32 6.26
N ILE A 69 1.53 10.37 6.45
CA ILE A 69 0.88 11.09 7.55
C ILE A 69 0.00 10.12 8.32
N GLY A 70 0.19 10.06 9.63
CA GLY A 70 -0.63 9.30 10.56
C GLY A 70 -1.24 10.20 11.63
N GLY A 71 -2.21 9.65 12.35
CA GLY A 71 -2.73 10.28 13.56
C GLY A 71 -3.55 11.54 13.30
N ILE A 72 -4.23 11.64 12.15
CA ILE A 72 -5.26 12.67 11.92
C ILE A 72 -6.46 12.43 12.83
N HIS A 73 -6.84 11.16 13.04
CA HIS A 73 -7.71 10.72 14.11
C HIS A 73 -6.91 9.98 15.18
N GLN A 74 -7.37 10.09 16.42
CA GLN A 74 -6.77 9.43 17.57
C GLN A 74 -7.84 8.67 18.38
N GLY A 75 -7.47 8.10 19.53
CA GLY A 75 -8.33 7.16 20.24
C GLY A 75 -8.26 5.80 19.57
N SER A 76 -9.34 5.35 18.92
CA SER A 76 -9.38 4.04 18.24
C SER A 76 -8.38 3.93 17.08
N GLU A 77 -8.01 5.04 16.43
CA GLU A 77 -7.12 5.04 15.26
C GLU A 77 -5.64 5.29 15.59
N SER A 78 -5.26 5.21 16.87
CA SER A 78 -3.89 5.54 17.31
C SER A 78 -2.82 4.63 16.71
N ASN A 79 -3.18 3.41 16.25
CA ASN A 79 -2.26 2.51 15.55
C ASN A 79 -1.73 3.10 14.23
N ALA A 80 -2.43 4.02 13.58
CA ALA A 80 -1.91 4.75 12.42
C ALA A 80 -0.74 5.67 12.80
N THR A 81 -0.77 6.26 14.01
CA THR A 81 0.37 7.02 14.56
C THR A 81 1.57 6.11 14.79
N ASP A 82 1.33 4.95 15.40
CA ASP A 82 2.37 3.99 15.74
C ASP A 82 3.02 3.38 14.49
N LEU A 83 2.24 3.16 13.42
CA LEU A 83 2.73 2.72 12.12
C LEU A 83 3.79 3.68 11.56
N ILE A 84 3.52 4.99 11.60
CA ILE A 84 4.47 5.99 11.09
C ILE A 84 5.70 6.11 11.99
N PHE A 85 5.55 6.01 13.31
CA PHE A 85 6.72 5.91 14.21
C PHE A 85 7.57 4.67 13.90
N LYS A 86 6.95 3.53 13.61
CA LYS A 86 7.66 2.31 13.21
C LYS A 86 8.37 2.48 11.86
N ALA A 87 7.77 3.21 10.92
CA ALA A 87 8.42 3.56 9.65
C ALA A 87 9.66 4.44 9.86
N ILE A 88 9.57 5.46 10.73
CA ILE A 88 10.71 6.32 11.10
C ILE A 88 11.86 5.46 11.65
N ALA A 89 11.56 4.54 12.58
CA ALA A 89 12.58 3.63 13.13
C ALA A 89 13.20 2.75 12.03
N TYR A 90 12.37 2.18 11.15
CA TYR A 90 12.84 1.34 10.05
C TYR A 90 13.79 2.09 9.08
N TYR A 91 13.43 3.29 8.64
CA TYR A 91 14.26 4.09 7.74
C TYR A 91 15.44 4.77 8.45
N THR A 92 15.41 4.87 9.77
CA THR A 92 16.59 5.21 10.57
C THR A 92 17.65 4.11 10.49
N ASP A 93 17.23 2.84 10.55
CA ASP A 93 18.14 1.70 10.41
C ASP A 93 18.55 1.44 8.95
N LYS A 94 17.70 1.84 7.99
CA LYS A 94 17.90 1.60 6.55
C LYS A 94 17.76 2.89 5.73
N PRO A 95 18.58 3.91 5.98
CA PRO A 95 18.44 5.20 5.31
C PRO A 95 18.73 5.11 3.81
N ASN A 96 19.52 4.13 3.37
CA ASN A 96 19.81 3.88 1.96
C ASN A 96 18.61 3.34 1.16
N GLU A 97 17.53 2.93 1.83
CA GLU A 97 16.26 2.58 1.16
C GLU A 97 15.44 3.82 0.77
N ILE A 98 15.86 5.02 1.19
CA ILE A 98 15.35 6.28 0.65
C ILE A 98 16.24 6.69 -0.53
N PRO A 99 15.73 6.67 -1.78
CA PRO A 99 16.49 7.03 -2.97
C PRO A 99 16.99 8.48 -2.93
N THR A 100 18.18 8.72 -3.46
CA THR A 100 18.84 10.04 -3.50
C THR A 100 18.02 11.13 -4.21
N GLY A 101 17.12 10.72 -5.11
CA GLY A 101 16.20 11.62 -5.82
C GLY A 101 14.97 12.05 -5.01
N LEU A 102 14.78 11.54 -3.80
CA LEU A 102 13.64 11.82 -2.94
C LEU A 102 14.01 12.56 -1.65
N THR A 103 13.06 13.35 -1.18
CA THR A 103 12.93 13.79 0.21
C THR A 103 11.61 13.22 0.75
N VAL A 104 11.67 12.44 1.83
CA VAL A 104 10.52 11.74 2.41
C VAL A 104 10.23 12.28 3.80
N TYR A 105 9.00 12.75 4.01
CA TYR A 105 8.52 13.29 5.28
C TYR A 105 7.60 12.26 5.96
N PHE A 106 7.93 11.90 7.20
CA PHE A 106 7.03 11.13 8.06
C PHE A 106 6.44 12.07 9.12
N ILE A 107 5.10 12.18 9.15
CA ILE A 107 4.36 12.99 10.12
C ILE A 107 3.54 12.03 10.97
N PRO A 108 4.07 11.56 12.12
CA PRO A 108 3.46 10.45 12.83
C PRO A 108 2.19 10.84 13.60
N ASN A 109 2.17 12.02 14.19
CA ASN A 109 1.09 12.46 15.07
C ASN A 109 0.59 13.83 14.64
N PHE A 110 -0.33 13.83 13.68
CA PHE A 110 -0.90 15.07 13.18
C PHE A 110 -1.88 15.74 14.17
N ASN A 111 -2.56 14.96 15.01
CA ASN A 111 -3.48 15.41 16.04
C ASN A 111 -2.94 15.10 17.46
N PRO A 112 -1.90 15.80 17.94
CA PRO A 112 -1.30 15.48 19.24
C PRO A 112 -2.23 15.72 20.42
N ASP A 113 -3.21 16.62 20.28
CA ASP A 113 -4.22 16.86 21.30
C ASP A 113 -5.23 15.71 21.39
N GLY A 114 -5.74 15.24 20.25
CA GLY A 114 -6.61 14.07 20.19
C GLY A 114 -5.93 12.82 20.77
N ARG A 115 -4.60 12.70 20.61
CA ARG A 115 -3.81 11.59 21.16
C ARG A 115 -3.77 11.61 22.67
N GLU A 116 -3.51 12.79 23.26
CA GLU A 116 -3.55 12.96 24.71
C GLU A 116 -4.95 12.70 25.28
N LEU A 117 -5.98 13.20 24.60
CA LEU A 117 -7.37 13.06 25.01
C LEU A 117 -8.00 11.71 24.65
N LYS A 118 -7.28 10.86 23.89
CA LYS A 118 -7.72 9.56 23.38
C LYS A 118 -9.05 9.64 22.61
N GLN A 119 -9.18 10.66 21.76
CA GLN A 119 -10.41 10.92 21.01
C GLN A 119 -10.10 11.13 19.52
N ARG A 120 -11.11 10.86 18.68
CA ARG A 120 -11.00 11.00 17.22
C ARG A 120 -10.64 12.43 16.80
N THR A 121 -11.28 13.41 17.42
CA THR A 121 -11.22 14.83 17.08
C THR A 121 -10.06 15.55 17.76
N ASN A 122 -9.76 16.80 17.38
CA ASN A 122 -8.79 17.62 18.10
C ASN A 122 -9.37 18.14 19.44
N ALA A 123 -8.62 18.97 20.20
CA ALA A 123 -9.09 19.48 21.50
C ALA A 123 -10.35 20.35 21.45
N ARG A 124 -10.79 20.83 20.28
CA ARG A 124 -12.06 21.58 20.12
C ARG A 124 -13.22 20.71 19.68
N GLY A 125 -13.02 19.40 19.55
CA GLY A 125 -14.04 18.48 19.07
C GLY A 125 -14.24 18.52 17.55
N VAL A 126 -13.31 19.14 16.80
CA VAL A 126 -13.36 19.17 15.33
C VAL A 126 -12.67 17.94 14.75
N ASP A 127 -13.31 17.30 13.78
CA ASP A 127 -12.72 16.23 12.97
C ASP A 127 -11.77 16.88 11.95
N LEU A 128 -10.45 16.67 12.13
CA LEU A 128 -9.44 17.28 11.27
C LEU A 128 -9.53 16.78 9.82
N ASN A 129 -10.13 15.60 9.58
CA ASN A 129 -10.40 15.11 8.23
C ASN A 129 -11.75 15.60 7.68
N ARG A 130 -12.34 16.65 8.28
CA ARG A 130 -13.54 17.36 7.78
C ARG A 130 -13.34 18.87 7.72
N ASN A 131 -12.14 19.37 8.01
CA ASN A 131 -11.85 20.79 8.18
C ASN A 131 -11.21 21.47 6.95
N TRP A 132 -11.27 20.84 5.77
CA TRP A 132 -10.58 21.32 4.56
C TRP A 132 -11.51 22.07 3.61
N PRO A 133 -11.02 23.06 2.83
CA PRO A 133 -11.86 23.88 1.95
C PRO A 133 -12.15 23.17 0.62
N THR A 134 -12.86 22.05 0.71
CA THR A 134 -13.46 21.37 -0.44
C THR A 134 -14.75 22.08 -0.87
N GLN A 135 -15.20 21.85 -2.10
CA GLN A 135 -16.42 22.50 -2.61
C GLN A 135 -17.69 22.05 -1.87
N ASP A 136 -17.67 20.84 -1.34
CA ASP A 136 -18.77 20.19 -0.65
C ASP A 136 -18.71 20.37 0.87
N TRP A 137 -17.74 21.12 1.41
CA TRP A 137 -17.52 21.29 2.85
C TRP A 137 -18.80 21.70 3.58
N LYS A 138 -19.06 21.05 4.72
CA LYS A 138 -20.18 21.35 5.63
C LYS A 138 -19.66 21.46 7.06
N GLN A 139 -20.32 22.32 7.85
CA GLN A 139 -20.04 22.45 9.28
C GLN A 139 -20.47 21.20 10.07
N ASP A 140 -21.65 20.66 9.76
CA ASP A 140 -22.13 19.41 10.32
C ASP A 140 -21.68 18.25 9.44
N THR A 141 -21.17 17.18 10.06
CA THR A 141 -20.53 16.05 9.37
C THR A 141 -21.18 14.74 9.79
N TYR A 142 -20.75 13.64 9.18
CA TYR A 142 -21.15 12.29 9.58
C TYR A 142 -19.93 11.41 9.87
N ASP A 143 -20.14 10.48 10.79
CA ASP A 143 -19.27 9.32 11.03
C ASP A 143 -20.12 8.03 11.09
N VAL A 144 -19.52 6.93 11.55
CA VAL A 144 -20.19 5.64 11.67
C VAL A 144 -21.29 5.60 12.74
N GLU A 145 -21.30 6.56 13.68
CA GLU A 145 -22.30 6.71 14.74
C GLU A 145 -23.43 7.68 14.34
N GLY A 146 -23.20 8.51 13.31
CA GLY A 146 -24.22 9.33 12.67
C GLY A 146 -23.82 10.79 12.54
N LEU A 147 -24.78 11.69 12.77
CA LEU A 147 -24.59 13.14 12.64
C LEU A 147 -23.69 13.69 13.76
N VAL A 148 -22.61 14.35 13.38
CA VAL A 148 -21.70 15.08 14.26
C VAL A 148 -21.89 16.58 14.04
N LYS A 149 -22.62 17.23 14.95
CA LYS A 149 -22.87 18.68 14.87
C LYS A 149 -21.58 19.46 15.08
N GLY A 150 -21.27 20.37 14.15
CA GLY A 150 -20.05 21.16 14.18
C GLY A 150 -18.75 20.39 13.94
N GLY A 151 -18.83 19.12 13.50
CA GLY A 151 -17.66 18.26 13.31
C GLY A 151 -16.66 18.79 12.28
N GLY A 152 -17.10 19.59 11.31
CA GLY A 152 -16.23 20.26 10.32
C GLY A 152 -15.57 21.55 10.83
N GLY A 153 -15.91 22.00 12.04
CA GLY A 153 -15.49 23.29 12.60
C GLY A 153 -16.29 24.48 12.08
N PRO A 154 -16.02 25.71 12.58
CA PRO A 154 -16.80 26.91 12.22
C PRO A 154 -16.59 27.39 10.77
N LYS A 155 -15.49 26.98 10.13
CA LYS A 155 -15.17 27.22 8.71
C LYS A 155 -14.02 26.29 8.29
N PRO A 156 -13.77 26.07 7.00
CA PRO A 156 -12.53 25.41 6.57
C PRO A 156 -11.28 26.10 7.12
N PHE A 157 -10.25 25.32 7.46
CA PHE A 157 -9.01 25.78 8.09
C PHE A 157 -9.24 26.62 9.35
N SER A 158 -10.29 26.32 10.11
CA SER A 158 -10.48 26.91 11.43
C SER A 158 -9.55 26.31 12.48
N GLU A 159 -9.04 25.10 12.24
CA GLU A 159 -8.14 24.42 13.15
C GLU A 159 -6.68 24.71 12.81
N PRO A 160 -5.84 25.03 13.81
CA PRO A 160 -4.44 25.37 13.57
C PRO A 160 -3.65 24.18 12.97
N GLU A 161 -4.07 22.94 13.24
CA GLU A 161 -3.44 21.74 12.70
C GLU A 161 -3.56 21.67 11.17
N THR A 162 -4.78 21.85 10.62
CA THR A 162 -5.04 21.76 9.18
C THR A 162 -4.43 22.92 8.40
N ASP A 163 -4.50 24.14 8.93
CA ASP A 163 -3.83 25.32 8.37
C ASP A 163 -2.30 25.16 8.33
N ALA A 164 -1.70 24.66 9.41
CA ALA A 164 -0.26 24.43 9.49
C ALA A 164 0.22 23.36 8.50
N LEU A 165 -0.48 22.23 8.41
CA LEU A 165 -0.12 21.17 7.46
C LEU A 165 -0.19 21.65 6.01
N TRP A 166 -1.24 22.40 5.65
CA TRP A 166 -1.37 22.93 4.30
C TRP A 166 -0.21 23.86 3.94
N LYS A 167 0.12 24.82 4.81
CA LYS A 167 1.26 25.73 4.62
C LYS A 167 2.58 24.96 4.50
N TYR A 168 2.75 23.93 5.34
CA TYR A 168 3.94 23.10 5.32
C TYR A 168 4.11 22.34 3.99
N ILE A 169 3.04 21.70 3.50
CA ILE A 169 3.00 21.03 2.19
C ILE A 169 3.40 22.01 1.07
N GLN A 170 2.85 23.22 1.08
CA GLN A 170 3.17 24.24 0.07
C GLN A 170 4.63 24.71 0.18
N SER A 171 5.12 25.02 1.37
CA SER A 171 6.47 25.57 1.58
C SER A 171 7.60 24.59 1.27
N ASN A 172 7.29 23.29 1.25
CA ASN A 172 8.25 22.21 0.99
C ASN A 172 8.02 21.55 -0.38
N ASP A 173 7.16 22.09 -1.23
CA ASP A 173 6.82 21.53 -2.55
C ASP A 173 6.47 20.02 -2.50
N ILE A 174 5.82 19.57 -1.42
CA ILE A 174 5.41 18.17 -1.27
C ILE A 174 4.38 17.85 -2.36
N ILE A 175 4.66 16.84 -3.19
CA ILE A 175 3.82 16.49 -4.35
C ILE A 175 2.92 15.28 -4.10
N SER A 176 3.11 14.57 -2.99
CA SER A 176 2.32 13.40 -2.61
C SER A 176 2.16 13.33 -1.09
N ALA A 177 0.97 12.97 -0.62
CA ALA A 177 0.66 12.85 0.80
C ALA A 177 -0.29 11.68 1.05
N ILE A 178 0.21 10.61 1.67
CA ILE A 178 -0.53 9.39 1.97
C ILE A 178 -1.06 9.48 3.41
N ILE A 179 -2.39 9.43 3.57
CA ILE A 179 -3.03 9.62 4.88
C ILE A 179 -3.46 8.26 5.45
N TYR A 180 -2.89 7.88 6.59
CA TYR A 180 -3.21 6.62 7.26
C TYR A 180 -4.28 6.81 8.33
N HIS A 181 -5.25 5.90 8.30
CA HIS A 181 -6.43 5.81 9.13
C HIS A 181 -6.67 4.38 9.61
N SER A 182 -7.64 4.18 10.49
CA SER A 182 -8.24 2.85 10.68
C SER A 182 -9.74 2.95 11.00
N LYS A 183 -10.57 1.95 10.70
CA LYS A 183 -10.25 0.65 10.10
C LYS A 183 -11.10 0.38 8.87
N GLY A 184 -10.57 -0.47 7.98
CA GLY A 184 -11.30 -0.96 6.81
C GLY A 184 -10.51 -1.93 5.93
N GLY A 185 -9.18 -1.92 5.98
CA GLY A 185 -8.34 -2.67 5.05
C GLY A 185 -8.47 -2.16 3.63
N ASN A 186 -8.53 -0.84 3.46
CA ASN A 186 -8.85 -0.18 2.20
C ASN A 186 -7.75 0.80 1.77
N VAL A 187 -7.60 0.98 0.46
CA VAL A 187 -6.95 2.13 -0.15
C VAL A 187 -8.02 2.88 -0.93
N ILE A 188 -8.30 4.11 -0.52
CA ILE A 188 -9.41 4.91 -1.02
C ILE A 188 -8.82 6.05 -1.84
N ASP A 189 -9.22 6.13 -3.11
CA ASP A 189 -8.90 7.24 -4.00
C ASP A 189 -9.74 8.48 -3.65
N SER A 190 -9.27 9.67 -4.01
CA SER A 190 -10.03 10.90 -3.79
C SER A 190 -11.12 11.08 -4.86
N LEU A 191 -12.07 11.97 -4.60
CA LEU A 191 -12.96 12.47 -5.64
C LEU A 191 -12.18 13.07 -6.83
N PRO A 192 -12.73 12.98 -8.05
CA PRO A 192 -12.13 13.64 -9.20
C PRO A 192 -12.11 15.15 -8.97
N THR A 193 -11.07 15.81 -9.47
CA THR A 193 -11.03 17.29 -9.48
C THR A 193 -12.17 17.89 -10.31
N ALA A 194 -12.37 19.21 -10.21
CA ALA A 194 -13.32 19.93 -11.07
C ALA A 194 -13.04 19.74 -12.58
N ALA A 195 -11.81 19.40 -12.96
CA ALA A 195 -11.43 19.06 -14.33
C ALA A 195 -11.65 17.58 -14.69
N GLY A 196 -12.27 16.79 -13.81
CA GLY A 196 -12.50 15.35 -13.98
C GLY A 196 -11.26 14.47 -13.77
N GLN A 197 -10.11 15.05 -13.43
CA GLN A 197 -8.86 14.31 -13.25
C GLN A 197 -8.81 13.63 -11.87
N ARG A 198 -8.42 12.35 -11.85
CA ARG A 198 -7.99 11.63 -10.64
C ARG A 198 -6.48 11.42 -10.72
N TYR A 199 -5.72 12.10 -9.86
CA TYR A 199 -4.25 12.06 -9.92
C TYR A 199 -3.70 10.73 -9.39
N ALA A 200 -4.30 10.23 -8.30
CA ALA A 200 -3.76 9.12 -7.54
C ALA A 200 -4.32 7.74 -7.90
N THR A 201 -5.27 7.59 -8.84
CA THR A 201 -5.92 6.28 -9.10
C THR A 201 -4.95 5.12 -9.32
N ASN A 202 -3.94 5.28 -10.17
CA ASN A 202 -2.97 4.19 -10.40
C ASN A 202 -2.03 3.99 -9.21
N LEU A 203 -1.72 5.04 -8.46
CA LEU A 203 -1.00 4.93 -7.19
C LEU A 203 -1.86 4.13 -6.19
N ALA A 204 -3.13 4.48 -6.00
CA ALA A 204 -4.08 3.79 -5.14
C ALA A 204 -4.27 2.32 -5.51
N ARG A 205 -4.43 2.01 -6.81
CA ARG A 205 -4.46 0.61 -7.29
C ARG A 205 -3.16 -0.14 -7.01
N THR A 206 -2.02 0.52 -7.21
CA THR A 206 -0.71 -0.06 -6.89
C THR A 206 -0.59 -0.36 -5.39
N LEU A 207 -1.02 0.58 -4.54
CA LEU A 207 -0.98 0.40 -3.10
C LEU A 207 -1.92 -0.70 -2.65
N ALA A 208 -3.17 -0.71 -3.11
CA ALA A 208 -4.13 -1.78 -2.82
C ALA A 208 -3.53 -3.15 -3.20
N TYR A 209 -2.96 -3.22 -4.40
CA TYR A 209 -2.32 -4.43 -4.92
C TYR A 209 -1.17 -4.93 -4.04
N VAL A 210 -0.19 -4.08 -3.70
CA VAL A 210 0.99 -4.52 -2.93
C VAL A 210 0.70 -4.73 -1.45
N THR A 211 -0.24 -3.97 -0.87
CA THR A 211 -0.62 -4.11 0.54
C THR A 211 -1.55 -5.31 0.76
N GLY A 212 -2.38 -5.63 -0.23
CA GLY A 212 -3.48 -6.60 -0.13
C GLY A 212 -4.80 -5.97 0.33
N TYR A 213 -4.82 -4.64 0.53
CA TYR A 213 -6.01 -3.87 0.85
C TYR A 213 -6.96 -3.77 -0.35
N THR A 214 -8.24 -3.56 -0.06
CA THR A 214 -9.26 -3.36 -1.08
C THR A 214 -9.16 -1.94 -1.64
N TYR A 215 -9.10 -1.81 -2.97
CA TYR A 215 -9.22 -0.51 -3.62
C TYR A 215 -10.67 -0.04 -3.62
N LEU A 216 -10.90 1.20 -3.18
CA LEU A 216 -12.19 1.90 -3.30
C LEU A 216 -11.99 3.19 -4.09
N ASP A 217 -12.91 3.46 -5.02
CA ASP A 217 -12.91 4.68 -5.83
C ASP A 217 -13.42 5.90 -5.05
N ILE A 218 -14.35 5.66 -4.11
CA ILE A 218 -14.86 6.61 -3.13
C ILE A 218 -15.25 5.87 -1.84
N TRP A 219 -15.28 6.59 -0.71
CA TRP A 219 -15.91 6.07 0.50
C TRP A 219 -17.43 6.22 0.42
N GLY A 220 -18.16 5.10 0.49
CA GLY A 220 -19.62 5.08 0.29
C GLY A 220 -20.45 4.78 1.54
N TYR A 221 -19.85 4.64 2.72
CA TYR A 221 -20.59 4.19 3.92
C TYR A 221 -21.47 5.27 4.57
N TYR A 222 -21.07 6.54 4.45
CA TYR A 222 -21.78 7.70 4.96
C TYR A 222 -21.30 8.96 4.24
N ASP A 223 -22.08 10.05 4.36
CA ASP A 223 -21.75 11.33 3.72
C ASP A 223 -20.44 11.91 4.29
N ILE A 224 -19.45 12.11 3.41
CA ILE A 224 -18.20 12.80 3.73
C ILE A 224 -18.22 14.19 3.08
N SER A 225 -17.63 15.16 3.78
CA SER A 225 -17.34 16.48 3.24
C SER A 225 -16.13 17.08 3.94
N GLY A 226 -15.38 17.97 3.27
CA GLY A 226 -14.22 18.61 3.88
C GLY A 226 -13.02 17.68 4.08
N GLU A 227 -12.91 16.62 3.29
CA GLU A 227 -11.85 15.61 3.41
C GLU A 227 -10.47 16.16 3.00
N THR A 228 -9.44 15.72 3.71
CA THR A 228 -8.03 16.06 3.44
C THR A 228 -7.62 15.68 2.02
N THR A 229 -7.87 14.42 1.63
CA THR A 229 -7.39 13.84 0.37
C THR A 229 -8.04 14.51 -0.84
N ASP A 230 -9.34 14.80 -0.76
CA ASP A 230 -10.09 15.54 -1.78
C ASP A 230 -9.53 16.95 -1.99
N PHE A 231 -9.30 17.67 -0.90
CA PHE A 231 -8.70 18.99 -1.00
C PHE A 231 -7.29 18.93 -1.61
N LEU A 232 -6.43 18.03 -1.14
CA LEU A 232 -5.05 17.91 -1.63
C LEU A 232 -5.02 17.53 -3.13
N ASN A 233 -5.83 16.58 -3.57
CA ASN A 233 -5.93 16.24 -4.99
C ASN A 233 -6.47 17.41 -5.82
N SER A 234 -7.41 18.22 -5.30
CA SER A 234 -7.86 19.45 -5.98
C SER A 234 -6.74 20.47 -6.23
N LYS A 235 -5.60 20.33 -5.55
CA LYS A 235 -4.39 21.15 -5.71
C LYS A 235 -3.27 20.45 -6.48
N GLY A 236 -3.56 19.29 -7.09
CA GLY A 236 -2.59 18.49 -7.82
C GLY A 236 -1.56 17.78 -6.93
N ILE A 237 -1.90 17.53 -5.67
CA ILE A 237 -1.12 16.70 -4.76
C ILE A 237 -1.65 15.28 -4.84
N TYR A 238 -0.78 14.31 -5.10
CA TYR A 238 -1.16 12.89 -5.18
C TYR A 238 -1.48 12.38 -3.78
N SER A 239 -2.76 12.36 -3.41
CA SER A 239 -3.19 11.97 -2.06
C SER A 239 -4.23 10.87 -2.11
N LEU A 240 -4.22 10.01 -1.09
CA LEU A 240 -5.15 8.90 -0.92
C LEU A 240 -5.25 8.56 0.56
N THR A 241 -6.32 7.87 0.91
CA THR A 241 -6.55 7.36 2.27
C THR A 241 -6.17 5.88 2.33
N VAL A 242 -5.46 5.49 3.38
CA VAL A 242 -5.13 4.09 3.69
C VAL A 242 -5.77 3.73 5.04
N GLU A 243 -6.75 2.84 5.01
CA GLU A 243 -7.45 2.31 6.19
C GLU A 243 -6.85 0.97 6.60
N LEU A 244 -6.22 0.89 7.78
CA LEU A 244 -5.69 -0.38 8.30
C LEU A 244 -6.80 -1.40 8.56
N TYR A 245 -6.51 -2.70 8.63
CA TYR A 245 -7.53 -3.73 8.85
C TYR A 245 -8.22 -3.63 10.22
N SER A 246 -7.49 -3.16 11.23
CA SER A 246 -7.97 -3.11 12.62
C SER A 246 -7.55 -1.82 13.32
N TYR A 247 -8.06 -1.61 14.53
CA TYR A 247 -7.67 -0.51 15.42
C TYR A 247 -6.40 -0.82 16.24
N THR A 248 -5.86 -2.03 16.12
CA THR A 248 -4.78 -2.52 16.99
C THR A 248 -3.52 -2.88 16.22
N ASP A 249 -3.65 -3.57 15.08
CA ASP A 249 -2.51 -3.92 14.23
C ASP A 249 -2.14 -2.75 13.33
N MET A 250 -0.84 -2.56 13.11
CA MET A 250 -0.28 -1.60 12.16
C MET A 250 -0.25 -2.18 10.73
N ASP A 251 -0.55 -3.46 10.56
CA ASP A 251 -0.39 -4.21 9.32
C ASP A 251 1.01 -4.01 8.73
N TRP A 252 2.02 -4.13 9.60
CA TRP A 252 3.37 -3.63 9.31
C TRP A 252 3.96 -4.19 8.01
N ASN A 253 3.79 -5.48 7.76
CA ASN A 253 4.36 -6.12 6.56
C ASN A 253 3.64 -5.64 5.28
N GLN A 254 2.34 -5.36 5.36
CA GLN A 254 1.55 -4.79 4.27
C GLN A 254 2.00 -3.37 4.00
N ASN A 255 2.09 -2.56 5.05
CA ASN A 255 2.41 -1.14 4.91
C ASN A 255 3.89 -0.88 4.61
N LEU A 256 4.82 -1.76 4.99
CA LEU A 256 6.20 -1.70 4.51
C LEU A 256 6.28 -1.82 2.98
N ARG A 257 5.48 -2.73 2.38
CA ARG A 257 5.34 -2.82 0.92
C ARG A 257 4.66 -1.58 0.34
N GLY A 258 3.66 -1.04 1.04
CA GLY A 258 3.02 0.23 0.69
C GLY A 258 4.00 1.41 0.63
N PHE A 259 4.79 1.62 1.68
CA PHE A 259 5.83 2.67 1.73
C PHE A 259 6.81 2.52 0.58
N SER A 260 7.34 1.30 0.37
CA SER A 260 8.26 0.99 -0.72
C SER A 260 7.65 1.27 -2.10
N ALA A 261 6.37 0.96 -2.30
CA ALA A 261 5.68 1.22 -3.57
C ALA A 261 5.48 2.71 -3.83
N VAL A 262 5.07 3.50 -2.81
CA VAL A 262 4.96 4.96 -2.95
C VAL A 262 6.32 5.57 -3.25
N ILE A 263 7.36 5.20 -2.50
CA ILE A 263 8.74 5.65 -2.73
C ILE A 263 9.16 5.31 -4.18
N SER A 264 8.95 4.08 -4.63
CA SER A 264 9.29 3.63 -6.00
C SER A 264 8.50 4.36 -7.09
N PHE A 265 7.25 4.72 -6.81
CA PHE A 265 6.38 5.46 -7.74
C PHE A 265 6.93 6.87 -8.02
N PHE A 266 7.53 7.52 -7.04
CA PHE A 266 8.08 8.87 -7.19
C PHE A 266 9.60 8.91 -7.42
N THR A 267 10.29 7.77 -7.37
CA THR A 267 11.74 7.71 -7.56
C THR A 267 12.12 8.10 -8.99
N PRO A 268 12.97 9.13 -9.19
CA PRO A 268 13.42 9.55 -10.51
C PRO A 268 14.00 8.40 -11.34
N ARG A 269 13.75 8.43 -12.65
CA ARG A 269 14.18 7.39 -13.59
C ARG A 269 15.08 7.97 -14.68
N PHE A 270 16.06 7.19 -15.09
CA PHE A 270 16.88 7.44 -16.27
C PHE A 270 16.52 6.40 -17.34
N PHE A 271 16.31 6.86 -18.57
CA PHE A 271 15.91 6.04 -19.71
C PHE A 271 17.11 5.91 -20.64
N ASN A 272 17.72 4.73 -20.68
CA ASN A 272 18.94 4.49 -21.47
C ASN A 272 18.69 4.65 -22.97
N GLU A 273 17.47 4.37 -23.41
CA GLU A 273 17.04 4.42 -24.81
C GLU A 273 17.10 5.84 -25.38
N THR A 274 16.79 6.84 -24.56
CA THR A 274 16.74 8.25 -24.97
C THR A 274 17.82 9.12 -24.33
N GLY A 275 18.52 8.58 -23.32
CA GLY A 275 19.49 9.30 -22.52
C GLY A 275 18.87 10.38 -21.62
N GLN A 276 17.56 10.31 -21.37
CA GLN A 276 16.81 11.34 -20.63
C GLN A 276 16.37 10.86 -19.25
N SER A 277 16.10 11.83 -18.36
CA SER A 277 15.54 11.55 -17.03
C SER A 277 14.11 12.06 -16.87
N LEU A 278 13.34 11.39 -16.01
CA LEU A 278 12.00 11.80 -15.61
C LEU A 278 11.86 11.78 -14.09
N SER A 279 11.30 12.83 -13.51
CA SER A 279 11.17 12.98 -12.05
C SER A 279 9.94 13.81 -11.67
N GLY A 280 9.68 13.91 -10.35
CA GLY A 280 8.66 14.79 -9.79
C GLY A 280 7.26 14.54 -10.33
N ARG A 281 6.50 15.62 -10.54
CA ARG A 281 5.11 15.56 -11.03
C ARG A 281 5.00 15.04 -12.46
N LEU A 282 6.02 15.24 -13.29
CA LEU A 282 6.03 14.68 -14.66
C LEU A 282 6.12 13.15 -14.62
N LEU A 283 6.99 12.59 -13.78
CA LEU A 283 7.06 11.14 -13.54
C LEU A 283 5.76 10.60 -12.96
N ALA A 284 5.20 11.29 -11.95
CA ALA A 284 3.97 10.86 -11.31
C ALA A 284 2.81 10.80 -12.31
N TYR A 285 2.68 11.81 -13.18
CA TYR A 285 1.68 11.81 -14.24
C TYR A 285 1.93 10.68 -15.23
N TRP A 286 3.17 10.50 -15.67
CA TRP A 286 3.54 9.43 -16.60
C TRP A 286 3.19 8.04 -16.04
N ASN A 287 3.51 7.75 -14.77
CA ASN A 287 3.12 6.51 -14.11
C ASN A 287 1.59 6.37 -13.98
N SER A 288 0.86 7.47 -13.77
CA SER A 288 -0.60 7.47 -13.67
C SER A 288 -1.34 7.35 -15.00
N ASN A 289 -0.69 7.57 -16.15
CA ASN A 289 -1.37 7.69 -17.44
C ASN A 289 -0.83 6.72 -18.49
N GLY A 290 -0.47 5.50 -18.07
CA GLY A 290 -0.09 4.41 -18.98
C GLY A 290 1.38 4.40 -19.38
N ALA A 291 2.20 5.28 -18.80
CA ALA A 291 3.65 5.24 -18.89
C ALA A 291 4.16 5.18 -20.35
N ALA A 292 5.22 4.42 -20.61
CA ALA A 292 5.83 4.27 -21.93
C ALA A 292 4.84 3.78 -23.00
N LYS A 293 3.84 2.96 -22.61
CA LYS A 293 2.86 2.42 -23.57
C LYS A 293 2.01 3.52 -24.19
N THR A 294 1.65 4.53 -23.40
CA THR A 294 0.74 5.60 -23.83
C THR A 294 1.51 6.85 -24.26
N MET A 295 2.55 7.21 -23.53
CA MET A 295 3.24 8.48 -23.70
C MET A 295 4.62 8.33 -24.37
N GLY A 296 5.16 7.11 -24.39
CA GLY A 296 6.55 6.86 -24.78
C GLY A 296 7.56 7.30 -23.72
N ASN A 297 8.84 7.11 -24.02
CA ASN A 297 9.95 7.57 -23.19
C ASN A 297 10.18 9.09 -23.35
N PRO A 298 10.72 9.78 -22.33
CA PRO A 298 11.10 11.19 -22.45
C PRO A 298 12.20 11.36 -23.51
N THR A 299 12.07 12.35 -24.39
CA THR A 299 13.01 12.65 -25.49
C THR A 299 13.75 13.97 -25.32
N SER A 300 13.45 14.73 -24.27
CA SER A 300 14.18 15.93 -23.87
C SER A 300 14.36 15.97 -22.35
N ASP A 301 15.25 16.83 -21.88
CA ASP A 301 15.22 17.29 -20.49
C ASP A 301 13.93 18.07 -20.20
N ALA A 302 13.56 18.16 -18.93
CA ALA A 302 12.47 19.03 -18.51
C ALA A 302 12.88 20.50 -18.66
N GLN A 303 12.03 21.29 -19.29
CA GLN A 303 12.25 22.70 -19.58
C GLN A 303 11.31 23.58 -18.75
N GLU A 304 11.84 24.71 -18.29
CA GLU A 304 11.11 25.65 -17.45
C GLU A 304 11.00 27.02 -18.12
N GLN A 305 9.77 27.57 -18.14
CA GLN A 305 9.52 28.93 -18.57
C GLN A 305 8.42 29.56 -17.72
N GLY A 306 8.80 30.48 -16.83
CA GLY A 306 7.90 31.06 -15.85
C GLY A 306 7.24 29.97 -15.00
N ASN A 307 5.90 29.97 -14.94
CA ASN A 307 5.13 28.98 -14.17
C ASN A 307 4.96 27.63 -14.88
N LYS A 308 5.52 27.44 -16.08
CA LYS A 308 5.38 26.18 -16.82
C LYS A 308 6.64 25.33 -16.69
N LEU A 309 6.44 24.05 -16.43
CA LEU A 309 7.43 22.99 -16.55
C LEU A 309 6.92 22.03 -17.61
N TRP A 310 7.71 21.69 -18.62
CA TRP A 310 7.28 20.77 -19.66
C TRP A 310 8.41 19.88 -20.16
N GLN A 311 8.07 18.74 -20.75
CA GLN A 311 9.04 17.79 -21.27
C GLN A 311 8.47 17.08 -22.50
N GLN A 312 9.32 16.82 -23.50
CA GLN A 312 8.96 16.04 -24.67
C GLN A 312 9.08 14.55 -24.38
N PHE A 313 8.18 13.79 -25.00
CA PHE A 313 8.13 12.35 -25.00
C PHE A 313 7.96 11.88 -26.44
N GLU A 314 8.19 10.59 -26.71
CA GLU A 314 8.06 10.03 -28.06
C GLU A 314 6.67 10.23 -28.67
N GLN A 315 5.61 10.26 -27.85
CA GLN A 315 4.23 10.38 -28.32
C GLN A 315 3.62 11.78 -28.12
N GLY A 316 4.35 12.74 -27.52
CA GLY A 316 3.76 14.02 -27.19
C GLY A 316 4.57 14.91 -26.25
N THR A 317 3.94 15.98 -25.78
CA THR A 317 4.49 16.91 -24.79
C THR A 317 3.62 16.90 -23.54
N LEU A 318 4.26 16.76 -22.38
CA LEU A 318 3.61 16.92 -21.09
C LEU A 318 3.96 18.30 -20.52
N THR A 319 2.97 19.04 -20.03
CA THR A 319 3.13 20.37 -19.42
C THR A 319 2.45 20.43 -18.06
N LEU A 320 3.17 20.91 -17.05
CA LEU A 320 2.67 21.30 -15.74
C LEU A 320 2.57 22.82 -15.66
N ASP A 321 1.42 23.33 -15.25
CA ASP A 321 1.30 24.69 -14.70
C ASP A 321 1.53 24.64 -13.19
N ARG A 322 2.67 25.18 -12.74
CA ARG A 322 3.08 25.16 -11.33
C ARG A 322 2.19 26.02 -10.44
N LYS A 323 1.47 27.00 -10.99
CA LYS A 323 0.56 27.84 -10.20
C LYS A 323 -0.74 27.12 -9.89
N SER A 324 -1.32 26.45 -10.90
CA SER A 324 -2.58 25.73 -10.74
C SER A 324 -2.39 24.27 -10.29
N GLY A 325 -1.20 23.71 -10.49
CA GLY A 325 -0.88 22.30 -10.28
C GLY A 325 -1.39 21.39 -11.40
N LEU A 326 -2.02 21.95 -12.45
CA LEU A 326 -2.66 21.18 -13.50
C LEU A 326 -1.67 20.64 -14.52
N MET A 327 -1.92 19.39 -14.93
CA MET A 327 -1.16 18.67 -15.95
C MET A 327 -1.93 18.66 -17.28
N ALA A 328 -1.22 18.90 -18.38
CA ALA A 328 -1.75 18.87 -19.74
C ALA A 328 -0.85 18.03 -20.65
N TRP A 329 -1.45 17.07 -21.34
CA TRP A 329 -0.80 16.23 -22.35
C TRP A 329 -1.22 16.69 -23.75
N LYS A 330 -0.26 16.76 -24.69
CA LYS A 330 -0.51 17.06 -26.10
C LYS A 330 0.23 16.07 -26.98
N GLU A 331 -0.50 15.24 -27.73
CA GLU A 331 0.09 14.27 -28.66
C GLU A 331 0.80 14.93 -29.84
N HIS A 332 1.86 14.29 -30.35
CA HIS A 332 2.50 14.73 -31.60
C HIS A 332 1.65 14.30 -32.81
N GLY A 333 1.42 15.21 -33.77
CA GLY A 333 0.90 14.86 -35.09
C GLY A 333 -0.62 14.85 -35.30
N THR A 334 -1.44 15.27 -34.33
CA THR A 334 -2.85 15.57 -34.61
C THR A 334 -3.03 17.05 -34.96
N GLY A 335 -3.40 17.32 -36.22
CA GLY A 335 -4.26 18.48 -36.53
C GLY A 335 -5.57 18.38 -35.74
N PRO A 336 -6.50 19.35 -35.81
CA PRO A 336 -7.71 19.29 -34.98
C PRO A 336 -8.51 18.05 -35.34
N VAL A 337 -8.39 17.01 -34.51
CA VAL A 337 -9.28 15.87 -34.49
C VAL A 337 -10.26 16.20 -33.38
N ASP A 338 -11.48 16.58 -33.76
CA ASP A 338 -12.63 16.51 -32.86
C ASP A 338 -12.83 15.04 -32.49
N VAL A 339 -12.10 14.59 -31.47
CA VAL A 339 -12.45 13.39 -30.71
C VAL A 339 -13.27 13.88 -29.53
N PRO A 340 -14.55 13.53 -29.41
CA PRO A 340 -15.30 13.84 -28.20
C PRO A 340 -14.60 13.11 -27.05
N LEU A 341 -14.33 13.84 -25.96
CA LEU A 341 -14.02 13.25 -24.66
C LEU A 341 -15.26 12.49 -24.18
N SER A 342 -15.46 11.27 -24.69
CA SER A 342 -16.33 10.28 -24.07
C SER A 342 -15.44 9.34 -23.27
N GLY A 343 -15.34 9.60 -21.96
CA GLY A 343 -15.11 8.51 -21.02
C GLY A 343 -16.21 7.44 -21.17
N PRO A 344 -16.04 6.24 -20.60
CA PRO A 344 -17.16 5.31 -20.46
C PRO A 344 -18.35 6.08 -19.86
N PRO A 345 -19.58 5.87 -20.35
CA PRO A 345 -20.70 6.74 -20.00
C PRO A 345 -20.84 6.84 -18.49
N LEU A 346 -20.81 8.08 -17.98
CA LEU A 346 -21.40 8.40 -16.69
C LEU A 346 -22.83 7.89 -16.73
N ILE A 347 -23.15 6.90 -15.90
CA ILE A 347 -24.53 6.62 -15.55
C ILE A 347 -25.03 7.91 -14.89
N LYS A 348 -25.81 8.70 -15.64
CA LYS A 348 -26.50 9.86 -15.07
C LYS A 348 -27.39 9.33 -13.95
N PRO A 349 -27.49 10.03 -12.79
CA PRO A 349 -28.54 9.72 -11.84
C PRO A 349 -29.87 9.88 -12.56
N THR A 350 -30.63 8.80 -12.68
CA THR A 350 -31.99 8.84 -13.21
C THR A 350 -32.82 9.74 -12.28
N PRO A 351 -33.33 10.89 -12.73
CA PRO A 351 -34.27 11.67 -11.93
C PRO A 351 -35.59 10.89 -11.88
N GLY A 352 -36.02 10.45 -10.70
CA GLY A 352 -37.38 9.99 -10.48
C GLY A 352 -37.60 8.51 -10.15
N LEU A 353 -36.65 7.82 -9.51
CA LEU A 353 -37.03 6.63 -8.73
C LEU A 353 -37.70 7.07 -7.43
N LYS A 354 -39.04 7.19 -7.47
CA LYS A 354 -39.84 7.17 -6.25
C LYS A 354 -39.61 5.81 -5.59
N LEU A 355 -38.90 5.80 -4.47
CA LEU A 355 -38.89 4.68 -3.53
C LEU A 355 -40.22 4.66 -2.76
N SER A 356 -41.32 4.43 -3.47
CA SER A 356 -42.57 3.98 -2.86
C SER A 356 -42.62 2.47 -3.04
N GLY A 357 -42.22 1.71 -2.02
CA GLY A 357 -42.28 0.24 -2.08
C GLY A 357 -41.48 -0.54 -1.04
N ILE A 358 -40.66 0.09 -0.19
CA ILE A 358 -40.07 -0.62 0.95
C ILE A 358 -41.07 -0.53 2.11
N PRO A 359 -41.50 -1.65 2.71
CA PRO A 359 -42.42 -1.62 3.84
C PRO A 359 -41.76 -0.86 5.00
N VAL A 360 -42.42 0.22 5.42
CA VAL A 360 -42.12 0.92 6.68
C VAL A 360 -42.21 -0.12 7.80
N PRO A 361 -41.16 -0.34 8.62
CA PRO A 361 -41.27 -1.16 9.81
C PRO A 361 -42.34 -0.52 10.69
N GLN A 362 -43.46 -1.24 10.90
CA GLN A 362 -44.45 -0.80 11.86
C GLN A 362 -43.77 -0.64 13.22
N LYS A 363 -44.13 0.44 13.93
CA LYS A 363 -43.78 0.70 15.32
C LYS A 363 -44.12 -0.53 16.18
N ASN A 364 -43.16 -1.43 16.37
CA ASN A 364 -43.26 -2.48 17.36
C ASN A 364 -42.68 -1.94 18.67
N LYS A 365 -43.51 -2.04 19.71
CA LYS A 365 -43.21 -1.62 21.07
C LYS A 365 -41.88 -2.21 21.54
N VAL A 366 -41.03 -1.33 22.07
CA VAL A 366 -39.74 -1.67 22.68
C VAL A 366 -39.98 -2.66 23.83
N PRO A 367 -39.37 -3.86 23.82
CA PRO A 367 -39.38 -4.75 24.98
C PRO A 367 -38.39 -4.23 26.05
N PRO A 368 -38.57 -4.57 27.33
CA PRO A 368 -37.69 -4.11 28.40
C PRO A 368 -36.22 -4.48 28.18
N VAL A 369 -35.32 -3.59 28.61
CA VAL A 369 -33.86 -3.56 28.38
C VAL A 369 -33.15 -4.90 28.69
N ASP A 370 -33.69 -5.69 29.63
CA ASP A 370 -33.05 -6.94 30.09
C ASP A 370 -33.15 -8.11 29.08
N GLN A 371 -34.13 -8.08 28.16
CA GLN A 371 -34.25 -9.12 27.13
C GLN A 371 -33.32 -8.87 25.92
N GLN A 372 -33.03 -7.61 25.59
CA GLN A 372 -32.10 -7.26 24.52
C GLN A 372 -30.65 -7.59 24.88
N SER A 373 -30.24 -7.40 26.14
CA SER A 373 -28.88 -7.78 26.59
C SER A 373 -28.63 -9.28 26.51
N THR A 374 -29.67 -10.09 26.68
CA THR A 374 -29.59 -11.56 26.62
C THR A 374 -29.52 -12.04 25.18
N GLN A 375 -30.37 -11.52 24.28
CA GLN A 375 -30.28 -11.83 22.85
C GLN A 375 -28.97 -11.36 22.20
N VAL A 376 -28.43 -10.22 22.62
CA VAL A 376 -27.13 -9.73 22.14
C VAL A 376 -25.99 -10.61 22.68
N ARG A 377 -26.02 -11.02 23.96
CA ARG A 377 -25.04 -11.97 24.51
C ARG A 377 -25.10 -13.33 23.81
N ASP A 378 -26.30 -13.87 23.59
CA ASP A 378 -26.45 -15.17 22.93
C ASP A 378 -25.98 -15.11 21.49
N LYS A 379 -26.20 -13.98 20.80
CA LYS A 379 -25.71 -13.77 19.43
C LYS A 379 -24.20 -13.55 19.36
N VAL A 380 -23.62 -12.87 20.36
CA VAL A 380 -22.15 -12.73 20.49
C VAL A 380 -21.51 -14.08 20.82
N ASN A 381 -22.09 -14.86 21.72
CA ASN A 381 -21.61 -16.19 22.08
C ASN A 381 -21.74 -17.16 20.89
N GLN A 382 -22.83 -17.09 20.12
CA GLN A 382 -22.99 -17.87 18.89
C GLN A 382 -21.95 -17.48 17.85
N LEU A 383 -21.70 -16.17 17.63
CA LEU A 383 -20.68 -15.71 16.69
C LEU A 383 -19.25 -16.08 17.14
N GLN A 384 -18.99 -16.13 18.45
CA GLN A 384 -17.72 -16.60 19.00
C GLN A 384 -17.56 -18.12 18.85
N GLN A 385 -18.65 -18.88 19.01
CA GLN A 385 -18.67 -20.32 18.78
C GLN A 385 -18.48 -20.64 17.29
N ASP A 386 -19.16 -19.90 16.40
CA ASP A 386 -19.01 -20.03 14.94
C ASP A 386 -17.58 -19.67 14.50
N ALA A 387 -16.97 -18.63 15.10
CA ALA A 387 -15.58 -18.28 14.85
C ALA A 387 -14.61 -19.36 15.35
N HIS A 388 -14.88 -19.96 16.51
CA HIS A 388 -14.10 -21.07 17.05
C HIS A 388 -14.22 -22.34 16.19
N ASP A 389 -15.43 -22.66 15.73
CA ASP A 389 -15.69 -23.80 14.86
C ASP A 389 -15.07 -23.59 13.47
N LEU A 390 -15.03 -22.35 12.97
CA LEU A 390 -14.28 -21.97 11.78
C LEU A 390 -12.76 -22.08 11.98
N GLU A 391 -12.22 -21.68 13.13
CA GLU A 391 -10.81 -21.88 13.48
C GLU A 391 -10.44 -23.36 13.58
N GLN A 392 -11.31 -24.20 14.15
CA GLN A 392 -11.13 -25.65 14.21
C GLN A 392 -11.25 -26.29 12.81
N LEU A 393 -12.16 -25.80 11.96
CA LEU A 393 -12.24 -26.20 10.55
C LEU A 393 -10.94 -25.82 9.81
N PHE A 394 -10.41 -24.62 10.04
CA PHE A 394 -9.13 -24.13 9.51
C PHE A 394 -7.93 -24.95 10.00
N PHE A 395 -7.92 -25.31 11.29
CA PHE A 395 -6.90 -26.17 11.88
C PHE A 395 -6.95 -27.57 11.26
N SER A 396 -8.15 -28.14 11.09
CA SER A 396 -8.34 -29.44 10.42
C SER A 396 -7.97 -29.40 8.93
N LEU A 397 -8.23 -28.27 8.23
CA LEU A 397 -7.83 -28.04 6.85
C LEU A 397 -6.31 -27.92 6.73
N SER A 398 -5.66 -27.18 7.63
CA SER A 398 -4.20 -27.03 7.65
C SER A 398 -3.49 -28.37 7.89
N GLN A 399 -4.05 -29.23 8.75
CA GLN A 399 -3.58 -30.60 8.97
C GLN A 399 -3.90 -31.56 7.81
N ARG A 400 -4.92 -31.28 7.00
CA ARG A 400 -5.21 -32.02 5.76
C ARG A 400 -4.31 -31.57 4.60
N ILE A 401 -3.99 -30.27 4.51
CA ILE A 401 -3.07 -29.68 3.53
C ILE A 401 -1.65 -30.25 3.71
N SER A 402 -1.21 -30.50 4.95
CA SER A 402 0.08 -31.14 5.23
C SER A 402 0.16 -32.63 4.85
N ARG A 403 -0.91 -33.24 4.32
CA ARG A 403 -0.98 -34.67 3.94
C ARG A 403 -1.15 -34.91 2.43
N LEU A 404 -1.20 -33.86 1.61
CA LEU A 404 -1.29 -33.98 0.16
C LEU A 404 0.12 -33.94 -0.48
N PRO A 405 0.40 -34.70 -1.56
CA PRO A 405 1.75 -34.79 -2.13
C PRO A 405 2.21 -33.44 -2.71
N ASN A 406 3.48 -33.11 -2.45
CA ASN A 406 4.02 -31.74 -2.54
C ASN A 406 4.49 -31.24 -3.91
N SER A 407 4.47 -32.02 -5.00
CA SER A 407 4.82 -31.53 -6.34
C SER A 407 4.28 -32.51 -7.40
N PRO A 408 4.03 -32.06 -8.65
CA PRO A 408 3.91 -32.97 -9.78
C PRO A 408 5.13 -33.93 -9.84
N ILE A 409 4.91 -35.18 -10.24
CA ILE A 409 5.99 -36.18 -10.33
C ILE A 409 7.04 -35.66 -11.32
N ILE A 410 8.29 -35.56 -10.84
CA ILE A 410 9.44 -35.13 -11.65
C ILE A 410 9.87 -36.32 -12.53
N PRO A 411 9.77 -36.23 -13.87
CA PRO A 411 10.32 -37.24 -14.75
C PRO A 411 11.83 -37.33 -14.59
N SER A 412 12.39 -38.54 -14.63
CA SER A 412 13.84 -38.76 -14.55
C SER A 412 14.53 -38.29 -15.83
N ILE A 413 14.87 -37.00 -15.89
CA ILE A 413 15.55 -36.36 -17.00
C ILE A 413 16.87 -35.72 -16.55
N THR A 414 17.86 -35.71 -17.44
CA THR A 414 19.16 -35.07 -17.14
C THR A 414 19.01 -33.55 -17.17
N ALA A 415 19.55 -32.87 -16.16
CA ALA A 415 19.51 -31.43 -16.06
C ALA A 415 20.25 -30.78 -17.25
N PRO A 416 19.64 -29.81 -17.96
CA PRO A 416 20.32 -29.10 -19.05
C PRO A 416 21.57 -28.38 -18.52
N PRO A 417 22.68 -28.31 -19.28
CA PRO A 417 23.90 -27.64 -18.82
C PRO A 417 23.63 -26.17 -18.46
N ALA A 418 24.23 -25.69 -17.38
CA ALA A 418 24.05 -24.31 -16.93
C ALA A 418 24.75 -23.30 -17.87
N SER A 419 24.32 -22.04 -17.83
CA SER A 419 25.08 -20.91 -18.37
C SER A 419 25.83 -20.16 -17.26
N ASP A 420 26.69 -19.20 -17.64
CA ASP A 420 27.46 -18.36 -16.71
C ASP A 420 26.65 -17.21 -16.09
N LEU A 421 25.31 -17.27 -16.16
CA LEU A 421 24.41 -16.23 -15.68
C LEU A 421 24.26 -16.25 -14.15
N GLU A 422 24.01 -15.07 -13.56
CA GLU A 422 23.80 -14.92 -12.12
C GLU A 422 22.62 -15.78 -11.65
N LYS A 423 21.49 -15.76 -12.38
CA LYS A 423 20.33 -16.64 -12.20
C LYS A 423 19.77 -17.04 -13.56
N GLU A 424 19.29 -18.28 -13.68
CA GLU A 424 18.55 -18.75 -14.87
C GLU A 424 17.54 -19.84 -14.49
N ILE A 425 16.44 -19.88 -15.25
CA ILE A 425 15.41 -20.91 -15.15
C ILE A 425 15.39 -21.68 -16.47
N LYS A 426 15.45 -23.01 -16.41
CA LYS A 426 15.28 -23.89 -17.58
C LYS A 426 14.10 -24.81 -17.35
N VAL A 427 13.20 -24.88 -18.34
CA VAL A 427 12.02 -25.70 -18.32
C VAL A 427 12.12 -26.72 -19.45
N VAL A 428 11.89 -27.99 -19.12
CA VAL A 428 11.78 -29.08 -20.09
C VAL A 428 10.33 -29.54 -20.11
N LEU A 429 9.66 -29.35 -21.25
CA LEU A 429 8.31 -29.85 -21.48
C LEU A 429 8.37 -31.35 -21.77
N ASN A 430 7.60 -32.13 -21.00
CA ASN A 430 7.51 -33.58 -21.10
C ASN A 430 6.18 -34.00 -21.76
N THR A 431 5.93 -35.30 -21.83
CA THR A 431 4.65 -35.85 -22.28
C THR A 431 3.53 -35.60 -21.26
N ASN A 432 2.28 -35.67 -21.71
CA ASN A 432 1.08 -35.56 -20.87
C ASN A 432 0.93 -34.25 -20.08
N SER A 433 1.38 -33.13 -20.64
CA SER A 433 1.28 -31.80 -20.02
C SER A 433 2.00 -31.68 -18.67
N ILE A 434 3.17 -32.31 -18.56
CA ILE A 434 4.06 -32.22 -17.41
C ILE A 434 5.32 -31.47 -17.84
N ALA A 435 5.87 -30.63 -16.97
CA ALA A 435 7.15 -29.97 -17.17
C ALA A 435 8.08 -30.18 -15.98
N THR A 436 9.38 -30.17 -16.25
CA THR A 436 10.42 -30.16 -15.23
C THR A 436 11.12 -28.81 -15.25
N ILE A 437 11.24 -28.18 -14.09
CA ILE A 437 11.87 -26.86 -13.94
C ILE A 437 13.18 -27.03 -13.18
N PHE A 438 14.23 -26.41 -13.71
CA PHE A 438 15.57 -26.34 -13.16
C PHE A 438 15.92 -24.88 -12.89
N ALA A 439 16.30 -24.56 -11.66
CA ALA A 439 16.78 -23.24 -11.26
C ALA A 439 18.29 -23.31 -11.04
N TYR A 440 19.03 -22.39 -11.66
CA TYR A 440 20.48 -22.26 -11.50
C TYR A 440 20.85 -20.89 -10.96
N GLU A 441 21.91 -20.84 -10.16
CA GLU A 441 22.53 -19.61 -9.67
C GLU A 441 24.05 -19.74 -9.82
N LYS A 442 24.67 -18.80 -10.53
CA LYS A 442 26.12 -18.78 -10.81
C LYS A 442 26.63 -20.11 -11.38
N GLY A 443 25.93 -20.64 -12.39
CA GLY A 443 26.27 -21.91 -13.05
C GLY A 443 25.98 -23.18 -12.22
N LYS A 444 25.47 -23.08 -10.99
CA LYS A 444 25.16 -24.22 -10.13
C LYS A 444 23.66 -24.50 -10.10
N LEU A 445 23.27 -25.77 -10.29
CA LEU A 445 21.89 -26.22 -10.07
C LEU A 445 21.55 -26.11 -8.59
N ILE A 446 20.54 -25.30 -8.26
CA ILE A 446 20.13 -25.05 -6.87
C ILE A 446 18.80 -25.72 -6.50
N ARG A 447 17.91 -25.95 -7.48
CA ARG A 447 16.64 -26.65 -7.24
C ARG A 447 16.05 -27.23 -8.52
N THR A 448 15.36 -28.37 -8.38
CA THR A 448 14.57 -29.01 -9.43
C THR A 448 13.18 -29.34 -8.89
N PHE A 449 12.13 -29.08 -9.66
CA PHE A 449 10.74 -29.41 -9.29
C PHE A 449 9.86 -29.60 -10.54
N GLY A 450 8.69 -30.23 -10.33
CA GLY A 450 7.71 -30.47 -11.38
C GLY A 450 6.67 -29.35 -11.49
N ALA A 451 6.09 -29.20 -12.68
CA ALA A 451 4.96 -28.34 -12.96
C ALA A 451 3.98 -29.02 -13.93
N PHE A 452 2.70 -28.63 -13.90
CA PHE A 452 1.79 -28.93 -15.01
C PHE A 452 1.95 -27.86 -16.10
N SER A 453 2.15 -28.30 -17.34
CA SER A 453 2.19 -27.42 -18.51
C SER A 453 0.83 -27.34 -19.19
N GLY A 454 0.77 -26.57 -20.27
CA GLY A 454 -0.41 -26.39 -21.10
C GLY A 454 -0.96 -27.71 -21.66
N LYS A 455 -2.28 -27.83 -21.69
CA LYS A 455 -2.98 -28.93 -22.37
C LYS A 455 -2.94 -28.77 -23.90
N PRO A 456 -3.14 -29.84 -24.68
CA PRO A 456 -3.19 -29.75 -26.14
C PRO A 456 -4.17 -28.66 -26.62
N GLY A 457 -3.69 -27.76 -27.48
CA GLY A 457 -4.45 -26.60 -27.98
C GLY A 457 -4.33 -25.33 -27.13
N PHE A 458 -3.74 -25.43 -25.94
CA PHE A 458 -3.32 -24.33 -25.07
C PHE A 458 -1.89 -24.59 -24.60
N ASP A 459 -0.98 -24.83 -25.56
CA ASP A 459 0.36 -25.32 -25.28
C ASP A 459 1.21 -24.28 -24.54
N THR A 460 2.07 -24.73 -23.62
CA THR A 460 3.12 -23.87 -23.06
C THR A 460 4.13 -23.55 -24.16
N PRO A 461 4.51 -22.28 -24.34
CA PRO A 461 5.33 -21.88 -25.47
C PRO A 461 6.77 -22.35 -25.28
N LYS A 462 7.43 -22.68 -26.38
CA LYS A 462 8.86 -22.97 -26.40
C LYS A 462 9.63 -21.73 -26.82
N GLY A 463 10.82 -21.54 -26.25
CA GLY A 463 11.68 -20.40 -26.60
C GLY A 463 12.43 -19.81 -25.41
N GLN A 464 12.95 -18.60 -25.65
CA GLN A 464 13.69 -17.83 -24.66
C GLN A 464 12.83 -16.67 -24.18
N PHE A 465 12.68 -16.56 -22.86
CA PHE A 465 11.84 -15.61 -22.17
C PHE A 465 12.64 -14.97 -21.03
N LYS A 466 12.05 -13.97 -20.38
CA LYS A 466 12.53 -13.42 -19.12
C LYS A 466 11.35 -13.22 -18.17
N VAL A 467 11.56 -13.38 -16.88
CA VAL A 467 10.58 -12.99 -15.86
C VAL A 467 10.29 -11.49 -16.02
N SER A 468 9.05 -11.15 -16.34
CA SER A 468 8.62 -9.76 -16.57
C SER A 468 7.95 -9.16 -15.35
N LEU A 469 7.15 -9.96 -14.65
CA LEU A 469 6.28 -9.48 -13.59
C LEU A 469 6.17 -10.52 -12.49
N LYS A 470 6.22 -10.03 -11.24
CA LYS A 470 6.02 -10.84 -10.04
C LYS A 470 4.79 -10.31 -9.30
N LEU A 471 3.77 -11.15 -9.18
CA LEU A 471 2.54 -10.87 -8.47
C LEU A 471 2.38 -11.79 -7.24
N LEU A 472 2.41 -11.21 -6.03
CA LEU A 472 2.03 -11.91 -4.80
C LEU A 472 0.55 -11.62 -4.53
N LEU A 473 -0.29 -12.65 -4.63
CA LEU A 473 -1.74 -12.54 -4.59
C LEU A 473 -2.23 -13.11 -3.25
N LEU A 474 -2.41 -12.26 -2.24
CA LEU A 474 -2.93 -12.73 -0.95
C LEU A 474 -4.43 -13.07 -1.06
N LYS A 475 -4.98 -13.74 -0.03
CA LYS A 475 -6.35 -14.32 0.04
C LYS A 475 -7.52 -13.42 -0.43
N THR A 476 -7.31 -12.11 -0.61
CA THR A 476 -8.31 -11.15 -1.08
C THR A 476 -8.35 -10.97 -2.60
N ASN A 477 -7.32 -11.40 -3.35
CA ASN A 477 -7.27 -11.32 -4.81
C ASN A 477 -7.78 -12.62 -5.43
N ARG A 478 -9.09 -12.68 -5.68
CA ARG A 478 -9.75 -13.82 -6.36
C ARG A 478 -9.50 -13.75 -7.85
N TRP A 479 -9.04 -14.86 -8.43
CA TRP A 479 -9.03 -15.03 -9.88
C TRP A 479 -10.36 -15.60 -10.34
N TYR A 480 -10.89 -15.03 -11.42
CA TYR A 480 -12.14 -15.43 -12.03
C TYR A 480 -11.82 -16.12 -13.35
N GLU A 481 -12.35 -17.32 -13.55
CA GLU A 481 -12.45 -17.91 -14.89
C GLU A 481 -13.64 -17.31 -15.64
N ASP A 482 -13.69 -17.51 -16.96
CA ASP A 482 -14.76 -17.00 -17.82
C ASP A 482 -16.16 -17.51 -17.43
N ASP A 483 -16.22 -18.63 -16.69
CA ASP A 483 -17.45 -19.20 -16.14
C ASP A 483 -17.84 -18.62 -14.76
N GLY A 484 -17.07 -17.66 -14.25
CA GLY A 484 -17.28 -17.00 -12.97
C GLY A 484 -16.72 -17.76 -11.76
N THR A 485 -16.01 -18.88 -11.96
CA THR A 485 -15.42 -19.64 -10.86
C THR A 485 -14.24 -18.91 -10.22
N GLU A 486 -14.21 -18.89 -8.90
CA GLU A 486 -13.21 -18.18 -8.10
C GLU A 486 -12.10 -19.09 -7.58
N TYR A 487 -10.85 -18.62 -7.68
CA TYR A 487 -9.66 -19.37 -7.24
C TYR A 487 -8.67 -18.52 -6.42
N TYR A 488 -7.98 -19.20 -5.50
CA TYR A 488 -6.74 -18.70 -4.88
C TYR A 488 -5.52 -19.06 -5.74
N LEU A 489 -4.66 -18.07 -6.01
CA LEU A 489 -3.43 -18.20 -6.80
C LEU A 489 -2.29 -17.39 -6.18
N ASN A 490 -1.72 -17.82 -5.05
CA ASN A 490 -0.97 -16.89 -4.21
C ASN A 490 0.33 -16.33 -4.79
N HIS A 491 1.02 -17.10 -5.63
CA HIS A 491 2.28 -16.71 -6.23
C HIS A 491 2.12 -16.81 -7.74
N TYR A 492 2.30 -15.69 -8.44
CA TYR A 492 2.18 -15.60 -9.88
C TYR A 492 3.40 -14.86 -10.44
N LEU A 493 4.08 -15.49 -11.39
CA LEU A 493 5.36 -15.05 -11.91
C LEU A 493 5.30 -15.15 -13.45
N SER A 494 4.99 -14.03 -14.09
CA SER A 494 4.84 -13.94 -15.54
C SER A 494 6.21 -13.87 -16.24
N PHE A 495 6.28 -14.45 -17.43
CA PHE A 495 7.43 -14.40 -18.31
C PHE A 495 7.03 -14.14 -19.76
N THR A 496 7.87 -13.41 -20.48
CA THR A 496 7.61 -13.01 -21.88
C THR A 496 8.91 -12.96 -22.68
N ASN A 497 8.79 -13.09 -23.99
CA ASN A 497 9.89 -13.01 -24.96
C ASN A 497 9.99 -11.61 -25.62
N THR A 498 9.10 -10.68 -25.24
CA THR A 498 9.13 -9.28 -25.65
C THR A 498 9.45 -8.38 -24.44
N VAL A 499 10.12 -7.24 -24.66
CA VAL A 499 10.41 -6.27 -23.59
C VAL A 499 9.18 -5.40 -23.35
N LEU A 500 8.03 -5.96 -22.97
CA LEU A 500 6.80 -5.19 -22.68
C LEU A 500 5.83 -6.04 -21.85
N ALA A 501 5.65 -5.74 -20.56
CA ALA A 501 4.47 -6.20 -19.79
C ALA A 501 4.30 -5.42 -18.47
N ALA A 502 3.90 -4.14 -18.57
CA ALA A 502 3.40 -3.36 -17.44
C ALA A 502 1.87 -3.09 -17.54
N THR A 503 1.15 -3.79 -18.43
CA THR A 503 -0.23 -3.40 -18.79
C THR A 503 -1.32 -4.47 -18.68
N GLY A 504 -1.11 -5.53 -17.89
CA GLY A 504 -2.21 -6.29 -17.29
C GLY A 504 -3.33 -6.79 -18.21
N THR A 505 -3.00 -7.55 -19.28
CA THR A 505 -3.75 -8.66 -19.98
C THR A 505 -3.62 -8.60 -21.52
N PRO A 506 -3.72 -9.73 -22.27
CA PRO A 506 -3.26 -11.10 -22.00
C PRO A 506 -2.44 -11.66 -23.20
N ASP A 507 -1.12 -11.77 -23.05
CA ASP A 507 -0.26 -12.70 -23.85
C ASP A 507 0.90 -13.24 -22.99
N ASP A 508 0.76 -13.14 -21.67
CA ASP A 508 1.83 -13.49 -20.72
C ASP A 508 1.58 -14.87 -20.13
N TRP A 509 2.45 -15.82 -20.45
CA TRP A 509 2.52 -17.10 -19.74
C TRP A 509 3.16 -16.89 -18.38
N ALA A 510 2.79 -17.73 -17.40
CA ALA A 510 3.27 -17.56 -16.04
C ALA A 510 3.59 -18.87 -15.34
N PHE A 511 4.52 -18.81 -14.40
CA PHE A 511 4.61 -19.76 -13.31
C PHE A 511 3.61 -19.33 -12.24
N HIS A 512 2.68 -20.20 -11.85
CA HIS A 512 1.75 -19.87 -10.77
C HIS A 512 1.45 -21.07 -9.87
N GLN A 513 1.05 -20.80 -8.63
CA GLN A 513 0.56 -21.84 -7.72
C GLN A 513 -0.62 -22.62 -8.35
N MET A 514 -0.74 -23.91 -8.09
CA MET A 514 -1.93 -24.70 -8.43
C MET A 514 -3.19 -24.11 -7.79
N ARG A 515 -4.27 -24.08 -8.57
CA ARG A 515 -5.51 -23.39 -8.22
C ARG A 515 -6.21 -24.08 -7.05
N ILE A 516 -6.79 -23.28 -6.16
CA ILE A 516 -7.64 -23.78 -5.06
C ILE A 516 -8.99 -23.07 -5.17
N PRO A 517 -10.09 -23.77 -5.53
CA PRO A 517 -11.40 -23.16 -5.66
C PRO A 517 -11.88 -22.59 -4.33
N VAL A 518 -12.54 -21.42 -4.40
CA VAL A 518 -13.07 -20.71 -3.23
C VAL A 518 -14.43 -21.26 -2.81
N SER A 519 -15.22 -21.78 -3.77
CA SER A 519 -16.59 -22.25 -3.56
C SER A 519 -16.92 -23.45 -4.46
N GLY A 520 -18.01 -24.16 -4.15
CA GLY A 520 -18.45 -25.35 -4.88
C GLY A 520 -18.01 -26.67 -4.23
N PRO A 521 -18.34 -27.83 -4.85
CA PRO A 521 -18.04 -29.16 -4.28
C PRO A 521 -16.54 -29.41 -4.09
N ASP A 522 -15.70 -28.71 -4.86
CA ASP A 522 -14.23 -28.82 -4.82
C ASP A 522 -13.57 -27.67 -4.04
N ALA A 523 -14.35 -26.89 -3.27
CA ALA A 523 -13.82 -25.79 -2.48
C ALA A 523 -12.71 -26.26 -1.52
N GLY A 524 -11.59 -25.54 -1.52
CA GLY A 524 -10.41 -25.87 -0.71
C GLY A 524 -9.62 -27.09 -1.20
N GLN A 525 -10.04 -27.76 -2.28
CA GLN A 525 -9.27 -28.84 -2.89
C GLN A 525 -8.28 -28.27 -3.92
N MET A 526 -7.01 -28.68 -3.84
CA MET A 526 -6.02 -28.26 -4.82
C MET A 526 -6.34 -28.93 -6.17
N GLN A 527 -6.62 -28.12 -7.19
CA GLN A 527 -6.82 -28.63 -8.54
C GLN A 527 -5.48 -29.06 -9.12
N THR A 528 -5.40 -30.34 -9.47
CA THR A 528 -4.23 -30.94 -10.13
C THR A 528 -4.56 -31.20 -11.59
N GLY A 529 -3.62 -30.91 -12.50
CA GLY A 529 -3.81 -31.18 -13.92
C GLY A 529 -3.27 -30.09 -14.86
N PRO A 530 -3.35 -30.34 -16.18
CA PRO A 530 -2.84 -29.45 -17.23
C PRO A 530 -3.43 -28.03 -17.16
N SER A 531 -2.63 -27.03 -17.52
CA SER A 531 -3.03 -25.62 -17.52
C SER A 531 -3.52 -25.15 -18.90
N HIS A 532 -3.93 -23.88 -19.01
CA HIS A 532 -4.12 -23.16 -20.27
C HIS A 532 -2.83 -22.39 -20.65
N GLY A 533 -1.74 -23.11 -20.94
CA GLY A 533 -0.46 -22.55 -21.39
C GLY A 533 0.54 -22.17 -20.30
N CYS A 534 0.08 -21.89 -19.08
CA CYS A 534 0.93 -21.56 -17.93
C CYS A 534 1.67 -22.78 -17.34
N LEU A 535 2.57 -22.55 -16.40
CA LEU A 535 3.24 -23.60 -15.62
C LEU A 535 2.68 -23.59 -14.19
N ALA A 536 1.85 -24.57 -13.83
CA ALA A 536 1.23 -24.64 -12.51
C ALA A 536 2.09 -25.47 -11.54
N LEU A 537 2.48 -24.87 -10.41
CA LEU A 537 3.43 -25.40 -9.43
C LEU A 537 2.75 -25.70 -8.09
N SER A 538 3.36 -26.57 -7.29
CA SER A 538 2.97 -26.70 -5.89
C SER A 538 3.05 -25.34 -5.18
N PRO A 539 2.26 -25.10 -4.12
CA PRO A 539 2.37 -23.86 -3.34
C PRO A 539 3.78 -23.57 -2.85
N SER A 540 4.49 -24.59 -2.37
CA SER A 540 5.85 -24.45 -1.84
C SER A 540 6.89 -24.15 -2.93
N ASP A 541 6.73 -24.73 -4.11
CA ASP A 541 7.62 -24.48 -5.25
C ASP A 541 7.34 -23.12 -5.88
N ALA A 542 6.06 -22.72 -5.96
CA ALA A 542 5.64 -21.41 -6.43
C ALA A 542 6.16 -20.29 -5.52
N GLU A 543 6.00 -20.44 -4.20
CA GLU A 543 6.52 -19.50 -3.20
C GLU A 543 8.04 -19.38 -3.27
N TRP A 544 8.74 -20.51 -3.35
CA TRP A 544 10.19 -20.49 -3.44
C TRP A 544 10.68 -19.83 -4.72
N LEU A 545 10.12 -20.22 -5.88
CA LEU A 545 10.52 -19.67 -7.17
C LEU A 545 10.21 -18.16 -7.23
N PHE A 546 9.06 -17.77 -6.68
CA PHE A 546 8.67 -16.38 -6.53
C PHE A 546 9.68 -15.60 -5.69
N ASN A 547 10.11 -16.10 -4.54
CA ASN A 547 11.06 -15.38 -3.69
C ASN A 547 12.49 -15.37 -4.26
N TRP A 548 12.90 -16.45 -4.92
CA TRP A 548 14.25 -16.61 -5.44
C TRP A 548 14.50 -15.85 -6.76
N ALA A 549 13.58 -15.92 -7.73
CA ALA A 549 13.76 -15.30 -9.04
C ALA A 549 13.58 -13.78 -8.99
N THR A 550 14.40 -13.01 -9.70
CA THR A 550 14.24 -11.55 -9.86
C THR A 550 13.59 -11.22 -11.21
N THR A 551 12.94 -10.06 -11.34
CA THR A 551 12.56 -9.55 -12.67
C THR A 551 13.79 -9.49 -13.57
N GLY A 552 13.64 -9.91 -14.82
CA GLY A 552 14.73 -10.07 -15.79
C GLY A 552 15.42 -11.44 -15.74
N THR A 553 15.12 -12.32 -14.76
CA THR A 553 15.68 -13.68 -14.72
C THR A 553 15.34 -14.41 -16.04
N PRO A 554 16.35 -14.88 -16.80
CA PRO A 554 16.14 -15.62 -18.04
C PRO A 554 15.39 -16.94 -17.80
N VAL A 555 14.46 -17.24 -18.69
CA VAL A 555 13.63 -18.44 -18.69
C VAL A 555 13.74 -19.10 -20.07
N ALA A 556 14.36 -20.28 -20.14
CA ALA A 556 14.44 -21.07 -21.36
C ALA A 556 13.45 -22.24 -21.29
N ILE A 557 12.53 -22.36 -22.25
CA ILE A 557 11.54 -23.45 -22.32
C ILE A 557 11.80 -24.31 -23.55
N ASN A 558 12.10 -25.59 -23.34
CA ASN A 558 12.47 -26.56 -24.37
C ASN A 558 11.48 -27.72 -24.48
#